data_AF-A0A1C6LFH3-F1
#
_entry.id   AF-A0A1C6LFH3-F1
#
_cell.length_a   1.000
_cell.length_b   1.000
_cell.length_c   1.000
_cell.angle_alpha   90.00
_cell.angle_beta   90.00
_cell.angle_gamma   90.00
#
_symmetry.space_group_name_H-M   'P 1'
#
loop_
_entity.id
_entity.type
_entity.pdbx_description
1 polymer ?
#
loop_
_entity_poly.entity_id
_entity_poly.type
_entity_poly.pdbx_seq_one_letter_code
_entity_poly.pdbx_strand_id
1 'polypeptide(L)'
;MHVPEEIRAEAAALIDHHALGLWKPNDADRRAAVALFRFLETGLPLTGEQIRSVLAHTEPAAAMTGRLLNLLRGTAGLLDDAPVAEGPAGRDAVDHVCLLLDALALSRLSDR
;
A
#
# COMPACT_ATOMS: atom_id res chain seq x y z
N MET A 1 -20.63 1.73 4.57
CA MET A 1 -19.39 0.94 4.53
C MET A 1 -18.27 1.93 4.74
N HIS A 2 -17.48 1.77 5.81
CA HIS A 2 -16.44 2.72 6.25
C HIS A 2 -15.12 2.35 5.58
N VAL A 3 -15.10 2.42 4.24
CA VAL A 3 -13.97 1.97 3.41
C VAL A 3 -12.65 2.66 3.81
N PRO A 4 -12.61 3.98 4.06
CA PRO A 4 -11.38 4.64 4.52
C PRO A 4 -10.86 4.09 5.86
N GLU A 5 -11.75 3.89 6.83
CA GLU A 5 -11.37 3.42 8.16
C GLU A 5 -10.86 1.97 8.15
N GLU A 6 -11.42 1.12 7.30
CA GLU A 6 -10.97 -0.25 7.07
C GLU A 6 -9.57 -0.29 6.43
N ILE A 7 -9.34 0.54 5.41
CA ILE A 7 -8.02 0.67 4.75
C ILE A 7 -6.97 1.14 5.77
N ARG A 8 -7.30 2.18 6.54
CA ARG A 8 -6.41 2.72 7.58
C ARG A 8 -6.06 1.66 8.62
N ALA A 9 -7.07 0.94 9.14
CA ALA A 9 -6.88 -0.05 10.18
C ALA A 9 -6.02 -1.23 9.70
N GLU A 10 -6.26 -1.73 8.48
CA GLU A 10 -5.46 -2.82 7.91
C GLU A 10 -4.02 -2.36 7.59
N ALA A 11 -3.83 -1.14 7.09
CA ALA A 11 -2.50 -0.58 6.85
C ALA A 11 -1.70 -0.46 8.17
N ALA A 12 -2.30 0.10 9.22
CA ALA A 12 -1.69 0.19 10.54
C ALA A 12 -1.33 -1.20 11.11
N ALA A 13 -2.26 -2.16 11.00
CA ALA A 13 -2.01 -3.52 11.46
C ALA A 13 -0.87 -4.20 10.69
N LEU A 14 -0.74 -3.99 9.38
CA LEU A 14 0.37 -4.52 8.60
C LEU A 14 1.71 -3.88 8.98
N ILE A 15 1.73 -2.57 9.27
CA ILE A 15 2.93 -1.88 9.80
C ILE A 15 3.37 -2.51 11.12
N ASP A 16 2.45 -2.65 12.08
CA ASP A 16 2.74 -3.23 13.39
C ASP A 16 3.19 -4.70 13.27
N HIS A 17 2.48 -5.51 12.49
CA HIS A 17 2.86 -6.90 12.27
C HIS A 17 4.23 -7.02 11.58
N HIS A 18 4.56 -6.11 10.66
CA HIS A 18 5.88 -6.07 10.02
C HIS A 18 6.96 -5.71 11.05
N ALA A 19 6.76 -4.67 11.85
CA ALA A 19 7.69 -4.22 12.87
C ALA A 19 7.94 -5.29 13.96
N LEU A 20 6.90 -6.03 14.34
CA LEU A 20 6.98 -7.13 15.31
C LEU A 20 7.46 -8.46 14.68
N GLY A 21 7.70 -8.51 13.37
CA GLY A 21 8.10 -9.72 12.65
C GLY A 21 7.01 -10.80 12.55
N LEU A 22 5.75 -10.45 12.88
CA LEU A 22 4.57 -11.32 12.82
C LEU A 22 4.07 -11.52 11.39
N TRP A 23 4.37 -10.58 10.50
CA TRP A 23 4.13 -10.69 9.08
C TRP A 23 5.40 -10.38 8.30
N LYS A 24 5.73 -11.24 7.34
CA LYS A 24 6.86 -11.06 6.44
C LYS A 24 6.34 -10.91 5.01
N PRO A 25 6.49 -9.74 4.37
CA PRO A 25 6.14 -9.56 2.97
C PRO A 25 7.04 -10.46 2.13
N ASN A 26 6.47 -11.08 1.09
CA ASN A 26 7.26 -11.87 0.15
C ASN A 26 7.90 -10.96 -0.93
N ASP A 27 8.62 -11.55 -1.88
CA ASP A 27 9.31 -10.75 -2.89
C ASP A 27 8.36 -10.01 -3.85
N ALA A 28 7.16 -10.53 -4.11
CA ALA A 28 6.17 -9.82 -4.91
C ALA A 28 5.63 -8.60 -4.17
N ASP A 29 5.30 -8.76 -2.88
CA ASP A 29 4.87 -7.67 -2.00
C ASP A 29 5.93 -6.56 -1.94
N ARG A 30 7.20 -6.93 -1.77
CA ARG A 30 8.32 -5.99 -1.76
C ARG A 30 8.50 -5.27 -3.09
N ARG A 31 8.41 -5.99 -4.22
CA ARG A 31 8.52 -5.37 -5.55
C ARG A 31 7.40 -4.37 -5.79
N ALA A 32 6.17 -4.72 -5.43
CA ALA A 32 5.03 -3.81 -5.51
C ALA A 32 5.25 -2.58 -4.63
N ALA A 33 5.67 -2.77 -3.38
CA ALA A 33 5.94 -1.67 -2.46
C ALA A 33 7.02 -0.73 -2.98
N VAL A 34 8.14 -1.26 -3.48
CA VAL A 34 9.22 -0.45 -4.07
C VAL A 34 8.76 0.29 -5.34
N ALA A 35 7.96 -0.35 -6.20
CA ALA A 35 7.46 0.29 -7.41
C ALA A 35 6.50 1.45 -7.08
N LEU A 36 5.64 1.29 -6.06
CA LEU A 36 4.74 2.33 -5.59
C LEU A 36 5.50 3.45 -4.87
N PHE A 37 6.47 3.09 -4.03
CA PHE A 37 7.35 4.05 -3.35
C PHE A 37 8.07 4.99 -4.33
N ARG A 38 8.54 4.47 -5.46
CA ARG A 38 9.18 5.31 -6.51
C ARG A 38 8.26 6.37 -7.09
N PHE A 39 6.94 6.14 -7.11
CA PHE A 39 6.00 7.19 -7.49
C PHE A 39 5.91 8.27 -6.39
N LEU A 40 5.93 7.88 -5.12
CA LEU A 40 5.93 8.81 -3.98
C LEU A 40 7.20 9.68 -3.96
N GLU A 41 8.36 9.14 -4.36
CA GLU A 41 9.61 9.90 -4.47
C GLU A 41 9.51 11.08 -5.46
N THR A 42 8.53 11.08 -6.38
CA THR A 42 8.29 12.20 -7.30
C THR A 42 7.56 13.39 -6.66
N GLY A 43 7.09 13.24 -5.42
CA GLY A 43 6.30 14.24 -4.70
C GLY A 43 4.86 14.36 -5.19
N LEU A 44 4.43 13.48 -6.11
CA LEU A 44 3.06 13.41 -6.61
C LEU A 44 2.20 12.48 -5.74
N PRO A 45 0.90 12.78 -5.58
CA PRO A 45 0.00 11.91 -4.84
C PRO A 45 -0.17 10.56 -5.55
N LEU A 46 -0.34 9.52 -4.76
CA LEU A 46 -0.64 8.18 -5.27
C LEU A 46 -2.03 8.18 -5.93
N THR A 47 -2.13 7.52 -7.07
CA THR A 47 -3.39 7.38 -7.82
C THR A 47 -3.81 5.91 -7.92
N GLY A 48 -5.12 5.68 -8.05
CA GLY A 48 -5.65 4.33 -8.27
C GLY A 48 -5.09 3.68 -9.55
N GLU A 49 -4.81 4.47 -10.59
CA GLU A 49 -4.18 3.99 -11.82
C GLU A 49 -2.74 3.49 -11.59
N GLN A 50 -1.91 4.24 -10.85
CA GLN A 50 -0.56 3.79 -10.49
C GLN A 50 -0.61 2.47 -9.72
N ILE A 51 -1.52 2.35 -8.75
CA ILE A 51 -1.70 1.11 -7.99
C ILE A 51 -2.07 -0.05 -8.92
N ARG A 52 -3.09 0.12 -9.77
CA ARG A 52 -3.50 -0.94 -10.72
C ARG A 52 -2.39 -1.29 -11.70
N SER A 53 -1.64 -0.30 -12.18
CA SER A 53 -0.49 -0.51 -13.06
C SER A 53 0.55 -1.39 -12.37
N VAL A 54 0.98 -1.07 -11.14
CA VAL A 54 1.94 -1.90 -10.42
C VAL A 54 1.41 -3.31 -10.18
N LEU A 55 0.15 -3.44 -9.76
CA LEU A 55 -0.47 -4.75 -9.52
C LEU A 55 -0.52 -5.61 -10.80
N ALA A 56 -0.77 -5.00 -11.96
CA ALA A 56 -0.75 -5.71 -13.25
C ALA A 56 0.66 -6.17 -13.66
N HIS A 57 1.71 -5.43 -13.29
CA HIS A 57 3.10 -5.75 -13.64
C HIS A 57 3.82 -6.63 -12.61
N THR A 58 3.22 -6.89 -11.44
CA THR A 58 3.84 -7.70 -10.37
C THR A 58 3.52 -9.20 -10.56
N GLU A 59 3.68 -9.73 -11.77
CA GLU A 59 3.39 -11.13 -12.04
C GLU A 59 4.32 -12.11 -11.29
N PRO A 60 3.78 -13.24 -10.78
CA PRO A 60 2.36 -13.57 -10.69
C PRO A 60 1.68 -12.84 -9.52
N ALA A 61 0.49 -12.27 -9.72
CA ALA A 61 -0.30 -11.71 -8.62
C ALA A 61 -0.65 -12.76 -7.53
N ALA A 62 -0.65 -14.05 -7.90
CA ALA A 62 -0.78 -15.18 -6.98
C ALA A 62 0.41 -15.33 -6.00
N ALA A 63 1.52 -14.64 -6.28
CA ALA A 63 2.70 -14.61 -5.43
C ALA A 63 2.65 -13.47 -4.41
N MET A 64 1.71 -12.52 -4.46
CA MET A 64 1.53 -11.52 -3.39
C MET A 64 0.77 -12.10 -2.21
N THR A 65 1.04 -11.61 -1.00
CA THR A 65 0.18 -11.95 0.14
C THR A 65 -1.20 -11.34 -0.06
N GLY A 66 -2.24 -12.12 0.20
CA GLY A 66 -3.63 -11.68 0.02
C GLY A 66 -3.97 -10.40 0.78
N ARG A 67 -3.30 -10.14 1.92
CA ARG A 67 -3.51 -8.92 2.72
C ARG A 67 -3.04 -7.66 2.00
N LEU A 68 -1.79 -7.60 1.54
CA LEU A 68 -1.29 -6.43 0.82
C LEU A 68 -2.01 -6.23 -0.53
N LEU A 69 -2.28 -7.32 -1.25
CA LEU A 69 -3.02 -7.26 -2.51
C LEU A 69 -4.44 -6.68 -2.32
N ASN A 70 -5.17 -7.14 -1.31
CA ASN A 70 -6.52 -6.66 -1.02
C ASN A 70 -6.50 -5.21 -0.54
N LEU A 71 -5.54 -4.83 0.32
CA LEU A 71 -5.35 -3.45 0.75
C LEU A 71 -5.15 -2.53 -0.45
N LEU A 72 -4.19 -2.83 -1.33
CA LEU A 72 -3.90 -2.02 -2.51
C LEU A 72 -5.09 -1.93 -3.47
N ARG A 73 -5.84 -3.02 -3.68
CA ARG A 73 -7.08 -2.97 -4.48
C ARG A 73 -8.14 -2.08 -3.84
N GLY A 74 -8.31 -2.16 -2.52
CA GLY A 74 -9.21 -1.29 -1.76
C GLY A 74 -8.82 0.17 -1.87
N THR A 75 -7.53 0.48 -1.70
CA THR A 75 -6.99 1.85 -1.86
C THR A 75 -7.17 2.36 -3.28
N ALA A 76 -6.96 1.53 -4.30
CA ALA A 76 -7.21 1.95 -5.69
C ALA A 76 -8.68 2.29 -5.93
N GLY A 77 -9.61 1.52 -5.37
CA GLY A 77 -11.04 1.81 -5.43
C GLY A 77 -11.43 3.07 -4.65
N LEU A 78 -10.83 3.30 -3.48
CA LEU A 78 -11.01 4.55 -2.73
C LEU A 78 -10.55 5.76 -3.55
N LEU A 79 -9.39 5.68 -4.20
CA LEU A 79 -8.82 6.76 -5.00
C LEU A 79 -9.60 7.08 -6.28
N ASP A 80 -10.45 6.17 -6.77
CA ASP A 80 -11.38 6.47 -7.87
C ASP A 80 -12.55 7.37 -7.42
N ASP A 81 -12.88 7.35 -6.13
CA ASP A 81 -13.92 8.17 -5.53
C ASP A 81 -13.31 9.46 -4.95
N ALA A 82 -13.03 10.42 -5.83
CA ALA A 82 -12.40 11.70 -5.50
C ALA A 82 -12.97 12.40 -4.25
N PRO A 83 -14.30 12.57 -4.06
CA PRO A 83 -14.81 13.23 -2.87
C PRO A 83 -14.56 12.44 -1.58
N VAL A 84 -14.49 11.11 -1.63
CA VAL A 84 -14.16 10.28 -0.45
C VAL A 84 -12.66 10.31 -0.19
N ALA A 85 -11.83 10.18 -1.22
CA ALA A 85 -10.37 10.21 -1.14
C ALA A 85 -9.84 11.56 -0.62
N GLU A 86 -10.45 12.67 -1.04
CA GLU A 86 -10.06 14.03 -0.61
C GLU A 86 -10.58 14.39 0.78
N GLY A 87 -11.53 13.63 1.32
CA GLY A 87 -12.04 13.81 2.67
C GLY A 87 -10.99 13.46 3.74
N PRO A 88 -11.16 13.94 4.99
CA PRO A 88 -10.20 13.70 6.08
C PRO A 88 -9.90 12.22 6.31
N ALA A 89 -10.93 11.36 6.29
CA ALA A 89 -10.77 9.92 6.47
C ALA A 89 -10.07 9.26 5.27
N GLY A 90 -10.34 9.71 4.04
CA GLY A 90 -9.70 9.21 2.82
C GLY A 90 -8.20 9.54 2.81
N ARG A 91 -7.84 10.78 3.14
CA ARG A 91 -6.44 11.22 3.25
C ARG A 91 -5.69 10.42 4.31
N ASP A 92 -6.27 10.30 5.51
CA ASP A 92 -5.65 9.53 6.61
C ASP A 92 -5.45 8.05 6.24
N ALA A 93 -6.40 7.45 5.52
CA ALA A 93 -6.27 6.08 5.02
C ALA A 93 -5.13 5.94 3.99
N VAL A 94 -5.05 6.86 3.03
CA VAL A 94 -3.99 6.88 2.01
C VAL A 94 -2.62 7.14 2.65
N ASP A 95 -2.53 8.04 3.62
CA ASP A 95 -1.29 8.33 4.35
C ASP A 95 -0.75 7.08 5.06
N HIS A 96 -1.61 6.31 5.73
CA HIS A 96 -1.20 5.05 6.36
C HIS A 96 -0.73 4.00 5.34
N VAL A 97 -1.32 3.97 4.14
CA VAL A 97 -0.85 3.11 3.05
C VAL A 97 0.52 3.56 2.57
N CYS A 98 0.76 4.86 2.39
CA CYS A 98 2.08 5.40 2.06
C CYS A 98 3.12 5.03 3.12
N LEU A 99 2.81 5.17 4.41
CA LEU A 99 3.69 4.76 5.51
C LEU A 99 4.04 3.26 5.47
N LEU A 100 3.06 2.41 5.14
CA LEU A 100 3.31 0.98 4.95
C LEU A 100 4.27 0.74 3.78
N LEU A 101 4.04 1.39 2.63
CA LEU A 101 4.89 1.25 1.45
C LEU A 101 6.33 1.68 1.74
N ASP A 102 6.52 2.78 2.46
CA ASP A 102 7.83 3.26 2.92
C ASP A 102 8.52 2.22 3.80
N ALA A 103 7.81 1.70 4.81
CA ALA A 103 8.36 0.69 5.72
C ALA A 103 8.81 -0.58 4.99
N LEU A 104 8.05 -1.02 3.98
CA LEU A 104 8.37 -2.18 3.17
C LEU A 104 9.53 -1.93 2.19
N ALA A 105 9.58 -0.74 1.59
CA ALA A 105 10.64 -0.37 0.64
C ALA A 105 12.00 -0.16 1.35
N LEU A 106 11.99 0.48 2.52
CA LEU A 106 13.19 0.83 3.28
C LEU A 106 13.77 -0.35 4.07
N SER A 107 12.97 -1.37 4.41
CA SER A 107 13.46 -2.55 5.13
C SER A 107 14.60 -3.29 4.42
N ARG A 108 14.78 -3.09 3.09
CA ARG A 108 15.93 -3.60 2.33
C ARG A 108 17.23 -2.80 2.47
N LEU A 109 17.17 -1.54 2.89
CA LEU A 109 18.39 -0.74 3.09
C LEU A 109 19.15 -1.13 4.36
N SER A 110 18.48 -1.75 5.34
CA SER A 110 19.11 -2.19 6.59
C SER A 110 19.72 -3.59 6.55
N ASP A 111 19.47 -4.38 5.49
CA ASP A 111 19.91 -5.78 5.35
C ASP A 111 21.09 -5.92 4.36
N ARG A 112 21.85 -4.84 4.15
CA ARG A 112 22.98 -4.73 3.21
C ARG A 112 24.19 -4.11 3.89
#